data_AF-A0A954PLU7-F1
#
_entry.id   AF-A0A954PLU7-F1
#
_cell.length_a   1.000
_cell.length_b   1.000
_cell.length_c   1.000
_cell.angle_alpha   90.00
_cell.angle_beta   90.00
_cell.angle_gamma   90.00
#
_symmetry.space_group_name_H-M   'P 1'
#
loop_
_entity.id
_entity.type
_entity.pdbx_description
1 polymer ?
#
loop_
_entity_poly.entity_id
_entity_poly.type
_entity_poly.pdbx_seq_one_letter_code
_entity_poly.pdbx_strand_id
1 'polypeptide(L)'
;MNRPSWLQKTYWSHFAKPVAERKLFTQLVDRPIRSLLEVGLGDGQRMRRIAKLVQLPSDTASLRYIGTDEFESAKDTQGHMSLKQAHKLATQLGFKASLIPGDVASALPRVAHKFGTSDLVIIDGGLDPAQPLSSFCGSWLNRVAHSDSVVLACEQPGGTLQIVDCQQLQLPQLVAA
;
A
#
# COMPACT_ATOMS: atom_id res chain seq x y z
N MET A 1 7.16 18.44 -13.49
CA MET A 1 7.22 16.97 -13.45
C MET A 1 6.36 16.41 -14.57
N ASN A 2 6.94 15.63 -15.48
CA ASN A 2 6.26 15.18 -16.70
C ASN A 2 5.13 14.22 -16.36
N ARG A 3 3.91 14.56 -16.78
CA ARG A 3 2.79 13.62 -16.80
C ARG A 3 3.24 12.38 -17.61
N PRO A 4 3.01 11.17 -17.10
CA PRO A 4 3.40 9.96 -17.81
C PRO A 4 2.69 9.93 -19.17
N SER A 5 3.46 9.58 -20.20
CA SER A 5 2.96 9.50 -21.57
C SER A 5 1.80 8.50 -21.64
N TRP A 6 0.82 8.75 -22.51
CA TRP A 6 -0.29 7.82 -22.76
C TRP A 6 0.19 6.39 -23.06
N LEU A 7 1.35 6.25 -23.71
CA LEU A 7 2.02 4.96 -23.96
C LEU A 7 2.52 4.28 -22.68
N GLN A 8 3.01 5.05 -21.70
CA GLN A 8 3.42 4.51 -20.42
C GLN A 8 2.20 4.01 -19.64
N LYS A 9 1.10 4.78 -19.63
CA LYS A 9 -0.14 4.37 -18.95
C LYS A 9 -0.70 3.06 -19.51
N THR A 10 -0.81 2.95 -20.83
CA THR A 10 -1.27 1.74 -21.51
C THR A 10 -0.34 0.54 -21.29
N TYR A 11 0.97 0.77 -21.24
CA TYR A 11 1.92 -0.28 -20.87
C TYR A 11 1.70 -0.79 -19.44
N TRP A 12 1.61 0.11 -18.46
CA TRP A 12 1.45 -0.28 -17.06
C TRP A 12 0.08 -0.90 -16.74
N SER A 13 -0.97 -0.53 -17.48
CA SER A 13 -2.30 -1.11 -17.31
C SER A 13 -2.46 -2.48 -18.00
N HIS A 14 -1.83 -2.72 -19.16
CA HIS A 14 -2.06 -3.92 -19.96
C HIS A 14 -0.88 -4.88 -20.09
N PHE A 15 0.36 -4.38 -20.08
CA PHE A 15 1.57 -5.18 -20.39
C PHE A 15 2.46 -5.41 -19.17
N ALA A 16 2.34 -4.61 -18.12
CA ALA A 16 3.15 -4.78 -16.92
C ALA A 16 2.88 -6.12 -16.21
N LYS A 17 3.96 -6.64 -15.63
CA LYS A 17 3.99 -7.83 -14.78
C LYS A 17 4.48 -7.44 -13.37
N PRO A 18 3.98 -8.07 -12.30
CA PRO A 18 2.95 -9.11 -12.28
C PRO A 18 1.54 -8.60 -12.61
N VAL A 19 0.71 -9.46 -13.23
CA VAL A 19 -0.68 -9.14 -13.62
C VAL A 19 -1.52 -8.76 -12.40
N ALA A 20 -1.26 -9.44 -11.28
CA ALA A 20 -1.90 -9.22 -9.99
C ALA A 20 -1.76 -7.77 -9.47
N GLU A 21 -0.71 -7.04 -9.85
CA GLU A 21 -0.43 -5.69 -9.34
C GLU A 21 -0.70 -4.59 -10.39
N ARG A 22 -1.30 -4.90 -11.54
CA ARG A 22 -1.54 -3.89 -12.61
C ARG A 22 -2.36 -2.70 -12.13
N LYS A 23 -3.35 -2.95 -11.26
CA LYS A 23 -4.15 -1.88 -10.64
C LYS A 23 -3.26 -0.96 -9.80
N LEU A 24 -2.33 -1.51 -9.02
CA LEU A 24 -1.33 -0.72 -8.28
C LEU A 24 -0.49 0.16 -9.22
N PHE A 25 0.07 -0.41 -10.29
CA PHE A 25 0.90 0.37 -11.21
C PHE A 25 0.13 1.50 -11.89
N THR A 26 -1.12 1.24 -12.26
CA THR A 26 -2.00 2.26 -12.83
C THR A 26 -2.19 3.42 -11.85
N GLN A 27 -2.44 3.13 -10.57
CA GLN A 27 -2.64 4.16 -9.55
C GLN A 27 -1.38 4.97 -9.24
N LEU A 28 -0.20 4.32 -9.20
CA LEU A 28 1.08 5.00 -8.98
C LEU A 28 1.45 5.96 -10.12
N VAL A 29 1.01 5.65 -11.34
CA VAL A 29 1.29 6.43 -12.54
C VAL A 29 0.23 7.53 -12.74
N ASP A 30 -1.03 7.28 -12.38
CA ASP A 30 -2.13 8.21 -12.67
C ASP A 30 -2.18 9.44 -11.77
N ARG A 31 -1.68 9.34 -10.53
CA ARG A 31 -1.72 10.44 -9.56
C ARG A 31 -0.48 10.45 -8.69
N PRO A 32 -0.13 11.63 -8.14
CA PRO A 32 0.93 11.70 -7.16
C PRO A 32 0.44 11.20 -5.79
N ILE A 33 1.34 10.53 -5.05
CA ILE A 33 1.05 9.86 -3.77
C ILE A 33 2.08 10.36 -2.74
N ARG A 34 1.63 10.86 -1.60
CA ARG A 34 2.51 11.34 -0.51
C ARG A 34 2.71 10.29 0.56
N SER A 35 1.70 9.46 0.77
CA SER A 35 1.65 8.46 1.83
C SER A 35 1.11 7.13 1.33
N LEU A 36 1.80 6.05 1.70
CA LEU A 36 1.47 4.69 1.31
C LEU A 36 1.53 3.78 2.53
N LEU A 37 0.45 3.04 2.77
CA LEU A 37 0.37 1.96 3.75
C LEU A 37 0.36 0.63 3.01
N GLU A 38 1.28 -0.27 3.34
CA GLU A 38 1.35 -1.63 2.81
C GLU A 38 1.26 -2.64 3.96
N VAL A 39 0.30 -3.54 3.85
CA VAL A 39 0.11 -4.69 4.73
C VAL A 39 0.50 -5.94 3.95
N GLY A 40 1.46 -6.70 4.46
CA GLY A 40 2.06 -7.85 3.78
C GLY A 40 3.14 -7.40 2.79
N LEU A 41 4.35 -7.11 3.31
CA LEU A 41 5.50 -6.67 2.49
C LEU A 41 6.14 -7.81 1.70
N GLY A 42 6.14 -9.01 2.26
CA GLY A 42 6.74 -10.21 1.66
C GLY A 42 8.23 -10.01 1.38
N ASP A 43 8.61 -10.18 0.11
CA ASP A 43 10.00 -10.15 -0.37
C ASP A 43 10.53 -8.75 -0.74
N GLY A 44 9.71 -7.70 -0.56
CA GLY A 44 10.05 -6.31 -0.87
C GLY A 44 10.18 -6.00 -2.37
N GLN A 45 9.84 -6.91 -3.28
CA GLN A 45 9.81 -6.61 -4.71
C GLN A 45 8.76 -5.55 -5.03
N ARG A 46 7.61 -5.58 -4.36
CA ARG A 46 6.56 -4.56 -4.50
C ARG A 46 7.07 -3.18 -4.12
N MET A 47 7.76 -3.07 -2.99
CA MET A 47 8.41 -1.82 -2.54
C MET A 47 9.36 -1.25 -3.60
N ARG A 48 10.18 -2.09 -4.25
CA ARG A 48 11.06 -1.65 -5.36
C ARG A 48 10.30 -1.15 -6.58
N ARG A 49 9.17 -1.78 -6.91
CA ARG A 49 8.32 -1.35 -8.04
C ARG A 49 7.64 -0.03 -7.72
N ILE A 50 7.13 0.14 -6.50
CA ILE A 50 6.57 1.39 -6.01
C ILE A 50 7.60 2.51 -6.16
N ALA A 51 8.84 2.31 -5.71
CA ALA A 51 9.89 3.32 -5.80
C ALA A 51 10.18 3.81 -7.23
N LYS A 52 10.04 2.91 -8.21
CA LYS A 52 10.27 3.24 -9.62
C LYS A 52 9.11 3.99 -10.27
N LEU A 53 7.89 3.81 -9.76
CA LEU A 53 6.67 4.28 -10.43
C LEU A 53 5.98 5.43 -9.70
N VAL A 54 6.18 5.53 -8.39
CA VAL A 54 5.50 6.53 -7.56
C VAL A 54 5.89 7.93 -8.00
N GLN A 55 4.89 8.77 -8.21
CA GLN A 55 5.08 10.19 -8.42
C GLN A 55 4.83 10.89 -7.10
N LEU A 56 5.79 11.70 -6.65
CA LEU A 56 5.60 12.56 -5.48
C LEU A 56 4.98 13.89 -5.94
N PRO A 57 4.12 14.52 -5.14
CA PRO A 57 3.79 15.92 -5.36
C PRO A 57 5.03 16.82 -5.25
N SER A 58 4.98 18.01 -5.89
CA SER A 58 6.12 18.93 -5.94
C SER A 58 6.56 19.48 -4.58
N ASP A 59 5.68 19.46 -3.57
CA ASP A 59 5.95 19.88 -2.19
C ASP A 59 6.46 18.74 -1.28
N THR A 60 6.56 17.51 -1.83
CA THR A 60 6.84 16.31 -1.05
C THR A 60 8.23 15.79 -1.36
N ALA A 61 9.15 15.91 -0.40
CA ALA A 61 10.55 15.50 -0.57
C ALA A 61 10.78 13.97 -0.61
N SER A 62 9.92 13.19 0.06
CA SER A 62 10.03 11.73 0.11
C SER A 62 8.66 11.10 0.38
N LEU A 63 8.45 9.89 -0.16
CA LEU A 63 7.25 9.10 0.12
C LEU A 63 7.23 8.68 1.60
N ARG A 64 6.15 8.98 2.31
CA ARG A 64 5.88 8.36 3.61
C ARG A 64 5.42 6.93 3.37
N TYR A 65 6.29 5.97 3.67
CA TYR A 65 6.00 4.56 3.46
C TYR A 65 5.78 3.89 4.81
N ILE A 66 4.63 3.29 5.03
CA ILE A 66 4.29 2.56 6.24
C ILE A 66 4.11 1.10 5.84
N GLY A 67 4.92 0.22 6.41
CA GLY A 67 4.87 -1.20 6.11
C GLY A 67 4.56 -2.02 7.34
N THR A 68 3.69 -3.01 7.21
CA THR A 68 3.47 -4.00 8.26
C THR A 68 3.53 -5.42 7.72
N ASP A 69 4.23 -6.27 8.46
CA ASP A 69 4.43 -7.67 8.15
C ASP A 69 4.77 -8.40 9.46
N GLU A 70 4.64 -9.72 9.45
CA GLU A 70 5.07 -10.59 10.54
C GLU A 70 6.61 -10.66 10.62
N PHE A 71 7.33 -10.35 9.53
CA PHE A 71 8.79 -10.35 9.42
C PHE A 71 9.42 -11.64 10.00
N GLU A 72 10.05 -11.54 11.18
CA GLU A 72 10.73 -12.66 11.87
C GLU A 72 9.75 -13.59 12.59
N SER A 73 8.51 -13.15 12.81
CA SER A 73 7.45 -13.93 13.47
C SER A 73 6.60 -14.74 12.48
N ALA A 74 6.86 -14.62 11.17
CA ALA A 74 6.15 -15.38 10.15
C ALA A 74 6.39 -16.89 10.36
N LYS A 75 5.31 -17.66 10.45
CA LYS A 75 5.38 -19.12 10.65
C LYS A 75 6.03 -19.84 9.47
N ASP A 76 5.98 -19.24 8.29
CA ASP A 76 6.69 -19.70 7.10
C ASP A 76 7.84 -18.71 6.81
N THR A 77 9.08 -19.19 6.86
CA THR A 77 10.27 -18.35 6.65
C THR A 77 10.60 -18.18 5.16
N GLN A 78 9.90 -18.87 4.27
CA GLN A 78 10.13 -18.77 2.83
C GLN A 78 9.50 -17.49 2.27
N GLY A 79 10.34 -16.48 2.00
CA GLY A 79 9.96 -15.29 1.25
C GLY A 79 9.69 -14.03 2.08
N HIS A 80 9.71 -14.10 3.41
CA HIS A 80 9.60 -12.92 4.27
C HIS A 80 10.97 -12.27 4.48
N MET A 81 11.04 -10.95 4.27
CA MET A 81 12.22 -10.18 4.64
C MET A 81 12.29 -9.97 6.15
N SER A 82 13.51 -9.85 6.71
CA SER A 82 13.63 -9.38 8.09
C SER A 82 13.33 -7.89 8.20
N LEU A 83 12.88 -7.43 9.37
CA LEU A 83 12.59 -6.01 9.64
C LEU A 83 13.79 -5.12 9.28
N LYS A 84 15.01 -5.58 9.58
CA LYS A 84 16.26 -4.88 9.26
C LYS A 84 16.49 -4.79 7.75
N GLN A 85 16.24 -5.86 6.99
CA GLN A 85 16.39 -5.86 5.54
C GLN A 85 15.35 -4.95 4.89
N ALA A 86 14.10 -4.98 5.35
CA ALA A 86 13.04 -4.12 4.83
C ALA A 86 13.34 -2.64 5.11
N HIS A 87 13.83 -2.30 6.31
CA HIS A 87 14.27 -0.94 6.61
C HIS A 87 15.44 -0.49 5.73
N LYS A 88 16.44 -1.36 5.55
CA LYS A 88 17.59 -1.06 4.69
C LYS A 88 17.15 -0.82 3.25
N LEU A 89 16.26 -1.66 2.74
CA LEU A 89 15.71 -1.53 1.39
C LEU A 89 14.96 -0.22 1.22
N ALA A 90 14.06 0.12 2.14
CA ALA A 90 13.27 1.33 2.03
C ALA A 90 14.12 2.60 2.09
N THR A 91 15.15 2.63 2.96
CA THR A 91 16.14 3.73 2.99
C THR A 91 16.92 3.83 1.68
N GLN A 92 17.35 2.70 1.09
CA GLN A 92 18.02 2.68 -0.21
C GLN A 92 17.14 3.21 -1.35
N LEU A 93 15.83 3.05 -1.24
CA LEU A 93 14.84 3.55 -2.19
C LEU A 93 14.45 5.02 -1.94
N GLY A 94 14.99 5.67 -0.91
CA GLY A 94 14.71 7.07 -0.58
C GLY A 94 13.37 7.29 0.12
N PHE A 95 12.77 6.25 0.70
CA PHE A 95 11.50 6.35 1.41
C PHE A 95 11.68 6.76 2.86
N LYS A 96 10.74 7.57 3.37
CA LYS A 96 10.59 7.80 4.82
C LYS A 96 9.79 6.64 5.40
N ALA A 97 10.46 5.51 5.59
CA ALA A 97 9.83 4.26 5.94
C ALA A 97 9.61 4.08 7.44
N SER A 98 8.42 3.63 7.82
CA SER A 98 8.05 3.19 9.16
C SER A 98 7.52 1.77 9.09
N LEU A 99 8.31 0.81 9.58
CA LEU A 99 7.92 -0.59 9.58
C LEU A 99 7.42 -1.00 10.96
N ILE A 100 6.25 -1.63 10.99
CA ILE A 100 5.61 -2.12 12.22
C ILE A 100 5.55 -3.64 12.15
N PRO A 101 6.31 -4.35 13.01
CA PRO A 101 6.20 -5.79 13.10
C PRO A 101 4.90 -6.20 13.80
N GLY A 102 4.25 -7.20 13.24
CA GLY A 102 3.03 -7.79 13.78
C GLY A 102 2.15 -8.36 12.68
N ASP A 103 1.26 -9.25 13.07
CA ASP A 103 0.16 -9.67 12.21
C ASP A 103 -0.75 -8.49 11.88
N VAL A 104 -1.59 -8.65 10.86
CA VAL A 104 -2.50 -7.59 10.41
C VAL A 104 -3.43 -7.12 11.54
N ALA A 105 -3.84 -8.05 12.41
CA ALA A 105 -4.73 -7.77 13.52
C ALA A 105 -4.12 -6.84 14.58
N SER A 106 -2.84 -7.02 14.92
CA SER A 106 -2.15 -6.20 15.91
C SER A 106 -1.51 -4.94 15.34
N ALA A 107 -1.10 -4.96 14.08
CA ALA A 107 -0.36 -3.85 13.49
C ALA A 107 -1.25 -2.76 12.90
N LEU A 108 -2.39 -3.11 12.29
CA LEU A 108 -3.29 -2.13 11.68
C LEU A 108 -3.85 -1.10 12.68
N PRO A 109 -4.24 -1.47 13.91
CA PRO A 109 -4.59 -0.50 14.96
C PRO A 109 -3.43 0.44 15.30
N ARG A 110 -2.20 -0.09 15.41
CA ARG A 110 -1.01 0.71 15.72
C ARG A 110 -0.71 1.73 14.61
N VAL A 111 -0.86 1.32 13.36
CA VAL A 111 -0.74 2.22 12.20
C VAL A 111 -1.77 3.34 12.29
N ALA A 112 -3.05 2.97 12.46
CA ALA A 112 -4.16 3.92 12.57
C ALA A 112 -3.93 4.97 13.66
N HIS A 113 -3.46 4.55 14.84
CA HIS A 113 -3.19 5.46 15.94
C HIS A 113 -1.94 6.34 15.76
N LYS A 114 -0.89 5.82 15.11
CA LYS A 114 0.40 6.52 15.03
C LYS A 114 0.55 7.40 13.79
N PHE A 115 0.02 6.97 12.65
CA PHE A 115 0.26 7.61 11.36
C PHE A 115 -0.99 8.20 10.72
N GLY A 116 -2.18 7.75 11.12
CA GLY A 116 -3.45 8.24 10.60
C GLY A 116 -3.72 7.76 9.16
N THR A 117 -4.32 8.64 8.36
CA THR A 117 -4.77 8.34 7.01
C THR A 117 -3.63 8.35 5.97
N SER A 118 -3.77 7.54 4.92
CA SER A 118 -2.80 7.40 3.82
C SER A 118 -3.48 7.54 2.45
N ASP A 119 -2.79 8.11 1.46
CA ASP A 119 -3.34 8.33 0.12
C ASP A 119 -3.51 7.00 -0.65
N LEU A 120 -2.64 6.02 -0.39
CA LEU A 120 -2.71 4.68 -0.95
C LEU A 120 -2.58 3.65 0.17
N VAL A 121 -3.53 2.72 0.24
CA VAL A 121 -3.53 1.60 1.17
C VAL A 121 -3.52 0.31 0.36
N ILE A 122 -2.59 -0.59 0.68
CA ILE A 122 -2.44 -1.90 0.05
C ILE A 122 -2.59 -2.96 1.14
N ILE A 123 -3.53 -3.88 0.95
CA ILE A 123 -3.79 -4.99 1.87
C ILE A 123 -3.61 -6.31 1.11
N ASP A 124 -2.45 -6.93 1.30
CA ASP A 124 -2.09 -8.18 0.66
C ASP A 124 -2.50 -9.39 1.52
N GLY A 125 -3.79 -9.74 1.46
CA GLY A 125 -4.38 -10.83 2.22
C GLY A 125 -5.28 -10.36 3.36
N GLY A 126 -6.35 -11.13 3.62
CA GLY A 126 -7.26 -10.92 4.75
C GLY A 126 -8.29 -9.81 4.56
N LEU A 127 -8.47 -9.29 3.34
CA LEU A 127 -9.59 -8.43 2.99
C LEU A 127 -10.21 -8.84 1.66
N ASP A 128 -11.51 -9.15 1.68
CA ASP A 128 -12.28 -9.36 0.46
C ASP A 128 -12.66 -7.99 -0.15
N PRO A 129 -12.19 -7.67 -1.37
CA PRO A 129 -12.54 -6.43 -2.04
C PRO A 129 -14.04 -6.30 -2.38
N ALA A 130 -14.78 -7.41 -2.51
CA ALA A 130 -16.22 -7.39 -2.77
C ALA A 130 -17.04 -7.09 -1.53
N GLN A 131 -16.56 -7.47 -0.34
CA GLN A 131 -17.21 -7.25 0.95
C GLN A 131 -16.21 -6.72 1.99
N PRO A 132 -15.70 -5.49 1.84
CA PRO A 132 -14.60 -5.01 2.69
C PRO A 132 -14.97 -5.01 4.19
N LEU A 133 -16.22 -4.71 4.53
CA LEU A 133 -16.71 -4.64 5.91
C LEU A 133 -16.84 -5.99 6.62
N SER A 134 -16.85 -7.11 5.89
CA SER A 134 -16.92 -8.45 6.50
C SER A 134 -15.61 -8.85 7.17
N SER A 135 -14.51 -8.20 6.78
CA SER A 135 -13.15 -8.51 7.22
C SER A 135 -12.71 -7.59 8.36
N PHE A 136 -11.87 -8.11 9.28
CA PHE A 136 -11.28 -7.31 10.37
C PHE A 136 -10.62 -6.04 9.85
N CYS A 137 -9.86 -6.16 8.76
CA CYS A 137 -9.17 -5.05 8.10
C CYS A 137 -10.12 -3.94 7.65
N GLY A 138 -11.33 -4.29 7.21
CA GLY A 138 -12.33 -3.33 6.72
C GLY A 138 -12.81 -2.36 7.80
N SER A 139 -12.94 -2.85 9.03
CA SER A 139 -13.36 -2.02 10.17
C SER A 139 -12.37 -0.89 10.51
N TRP A 140 -11.11 -1.05 10.12
CA TRP A 140 -10.04 -0.07 10.35
C TRP A 140 -9.77 0.85 9.16
N LEU A 141 -10.33 0.56 7.98
CA LEU A 141 -10.14 1.36 6.77
C LEU A 141 -10.55 2.82 6.99
N ASN A 142 -11.61 3.08 7.76
CA ASN A 142 -12.04 4.44 8.11
C ASN A 142 -11.02 5.25 8.93
N ARG A 143 -10.00 4.61 9.52
CA ARG A 143 -8.94 5.29 10.27
C ARG A 143 -7.63 5.40 9.50
N VAL A 144 -7.41 4.54 8.51
CA VAL A 144 -6.18 4.50 7.70
C VAL A 144 -6.36 5.05 6.28
N ALA A 145 -7.60 5.25 5.83
CA ALA A 145 -7.94 5.85 4.55
C ALA A 145 -8.83 7.08 4.73
N HIS A 146 -8.76 8.01 3.79
CA HIS A 146 -9.60 9.20 3.65
C HIS A 146 -10.39 9.14 2.33
N SER A 147 -11.29 10.10 2.09
CA SER A 147 -12.16 10.14 0.90
C SER A 147 -11.43 9.99 -0.44
N ASP A 148 -10.28 10.66 -0.59
CA ASP A 148 -9.47 10.61 -1.82
C ASP A 148 -8.47 9.43 -1.87
N SER A 149 -8.42 8.63 -0.81
CA SER A 149 -7.52 7.49 -0.74
C SER A 149 -7.99 6.40 -1.70
N VAL A 150 -7.04 5.62 -2.19
CA VAL A 150 -7.39 4.34 -2.80
C VAL A 150 -6.89 3.20 -1.97
N VAL A 151 -7.79 2.26 -1.78
CA VAL A 151 -7.55 1.01 -1.09
C VAL A 151 -7.48 -0.07 -2.15
N LEU A 152 -6.36 -0.77 -2.20
CA LEU A 152 -6.14 -1.96 -3.00
C LEU A 152 -6.06 -3.14 -2.06
N ALA A 153 -6.80 -4.20 -2.34
CA ALA A 153 -6.78 -5.37 -1.49
C ALA A 153 -6.93 -6.66 -2.28
N CYS A 154 -6.48 -7.75 -1.66
CA CYS A 154 -6.77 -9.10 -2.09
C CYS A 154 -7.04 -10.00 -0.87
N GLU A 155 -7.86 -11.03 -1.11
CA GLU A 155 -8.28 -11.95 -0.05
C GLU A 155 -7.13 -12.88 0.39
N GLN A 156 -6.37 -13.38 -0.58
CA GLN A 156 -5.21 -14.25 -0.35
C GLN A 156 -3.91 -13.49 -0.62
N PRO A 157 -2.86 -13.69 0.21
CA PRO A 157 -1.54 -13.12 -0.06
C PRO A 157 -1.01 -13.50 -1.45
N GLY A 158 -0.51 -12.54 -2.20
CA GLY A 158 -0.07 -12.72 -3.59
C GLY A 158 -1.21 -12.82 -4.61
N GLY A 159 -2.45 -12.63 -4.18
CA GLY A 159 -3.63 -12.58 -5.01
C GLY A 159 -3.67 -11.34 -5.93
N THR A 160 -4.68 -11.28 -6.80
CA THR A 160 -4.86 -10.10 -7.66
C THR A 160 -5.40 -8.94 -6.84
N LEU A 161 -4.65 -7.83 -6.79
CA LEU A 161 -5.06 -6.60 -6.12
C LEU A 161 -6.24 -5.98 -6.87
N GLN A 162 -7.34 -5.81 -6.16
CA GLN A 162 -8.53 -5.14 -6.65
C GLN A 162 -8.74 -3.83 -5.90
N ILE A 163 -9.34 -2.86 -6.58
CA ILE A 163 -9.74 -1.60 -5.94
C ILE A 163 -10.96 -1.91 -5.07
N VAL A 164 -10.85 -1.58 -3.80
CA VAL A 164 -11.97 -1.65 -2.85
C VAL A 164 -12.84 -0.42 -3.05
N ASP A 165 -14.15 -0.62 -3.12
CA ASP A 165 -15.09 0.48 -3.24
C ASP A 165 -15.20 1.23 -1.89
N CYS A 166 -14.45 2.32 -1.80
CA CYS A 166 -14.46 3.20 -0.65
C CYS A 166 -15.78 3.93 -0.44
N GLN A 167 -16.71 3.97 -1.41
CA GLN A 167 -18.01 4.65 -1.23
C GLN A 167 -18.89 3.95 -0.19
N GLN A 168 -18.69 2.65 -0.01
CA GLN A 168 -19.39 1.84 1.01
C GLN A 168 -18.78 2.04 2.41
N LEU A 169 -17.57 2.60 2.48
CA LEU A 169 -16.86 2.86 3.72
C LEU A 169 -17.12 4.32 4.10
N GLN A 170 -17.67 4.57 5.29
CA GLN A 170 -17.84 5.93 5.82
C GLN A 170 -16.46 6.54 6.17
N LEU A 171 -15.69 6.89 5.14
CA LEU A 171 -14.34 7.41 5.28
C LEU A 171 -14.38 8.88 5.72
N PRO A 172 -13.47 9.31 6.61
CA PRO A 172 -13.33 10.71 6.96
C PRO A 172 -12.91 11.51 5.74
N GLN A 173 -13.47 12.72 5.59
CA GLN A 173 -13.00 13.65 4.57
C GLN A 173 -11.56 14.07 4.87
N LEU A 174 -10.75 14.22 3.82
CA LEU A 174 -9.41 14.75 3.96
C LEU A 174 -9.50 16.20 4.46
N VAL A 175 -9.26 16.41 5.75
CA VAL A 175 -9.10 17.77 6.29
C VAL A 175 -7.75 18.27 5.79
N ALA A 176 -7.77 19.21 4.86
CA ALA A 176 -6.55 19.86 4.37
C ALA A 176 -5.81 20.48 5.57
N ALA A 177 -4.63 19.94 5.87
CA ALA A 177 -3.68 20.50 6.82
C ALA A 177 -2.74 21.46 6.11
#